data_AF-A0A1E3PKY6-F1
#
_entry.id   AF-A0A1E3PKY6-F1
#
_cell.length_a   1.000
_cell.length_b   1.000
_cell.length_c   1.000
_cell.angle_alpha   90.00
_cell.angle_beta   90.00
_cell.angle_gamma   90.00
#
_symmetry.space_group_name_H-M   'P 1'
#
loop_
_entity.id
_entity.type
_entity.pdbx_description
1 polymer ?
#
loop_
_entity_poly.entity_id
_entity_poly.type
_entity_poly.pdbx_seq_one_letter_code
_entity_poly.pdbx_strand_id
1 'polypeptide(L)'
;MPSTTTTIVSVLAASSLAYLAYFDYRRRNSVEFRKELRRNSKKYAKAQEELVTAEKVKTVGDIRSVLTNSLVKNPLPTDMESKQEHFLAELSQGENAQKANDPIGAALGFYRALCLFPNPTELLGIYEKNLTKDILDVLVSMIAIEPPQSLLSAFGGAAAPAAEDAEATLD
;
A
#
# COMPACT_ATOMS: atom_id res chain seq x y z
N MET A 1 3.89 10.29 -59.95
CA MET A 1 4.98 10.64 -59.01
C MET A 1 4.57 10.10 -57.64
N PRO A 2 5.30 9.16 -57.03
CA PRO A 2 4.97 8.70 -55.68
C PRO A 2 5.02 9.89 -54.72
N SER A 3 4.05 9.96 -53.80
CA SER A 3 4.04 10.98 -52.75
C SER A 3 5.27 10.85 -51.86
N THR A 4 5.75 11.96 -51.32
CA THR A 4 6.88 12.00 -50.38
C THR A 4 6.61 11.10 -49.17
N THR A 5 5.37 11.05 -48.69
CA THR A 5 4.94 10.17 -47.60
C THR A 5 5.08 8.68 -47.95
N THR A 6 4.66 8.28 -49.16
CA THR A 6 4.78 6.89 -49.64
C THR A 6 6.25 6.48 -49.76
N THR A 7 7.10 7.41 -50.16
CA THR A 7 8.55 7.17 -50.29
C THR A 7 9.22 7.02 -48.92
N ILE A 8 8.85 7.83 -47.92
CA ILE A 8 9.38 7.72 -46.56
C ILE A 8 8.95 6.40 -45.92
N VAL A 9 7.68 6.03 -46.05
CA VAL A 9 7.15 4.78 -45.49
C VAL A 9 7.82 3.56 -46.12
N SER A 10 8.02 3.55 -47.44
CA SER A 10 8.66 2.42 -48.12
C SER A 10 10.13 2.24 -47.70
N VAL A 11 10.86 3.35 -47.51
CA VAL A 11 12.25 3.33 -47.01
C VAL A 11 12.31 2.83 -45.56
N LEU A 12 11.42 3.30 -44.68
CA LEU A 12 11.35 2.83 -43.29
C LEU A 12 11.00 1.34 -43.20
N ALA A 13 10.04 0.87 -44.01
CA ALA A 13 9.67 -0.54 -44.06
C ALA A 13 10.84 -1.42 -44.54
N ALA A 14 11.51 -1.03 -45.64
CA ALA A 14 12.65 -1.76 -46.18
C ALA A 14 13.83 -1.81 -45.20
N SER A 15 14.15 -0.69 -44.55
CA SER A 15 15.23 -0.62 -43.55
C SER A 15 14.93 -1.46 -42.31
N SER A 16 13.68 -1.48 -41.84
CA SER A 16 13.25 -2.30 -40.70
C SER A 16 13.37 -3.80 -41.01
N LEU A 17 12.92 -4.24 -42.19
CA LEU A 17 13.06 -5.63 -42.64
C LEU A 17 14.54 -6.05 -42.76
N ALA A 18 15.38 -5.19 -43.32
CA ALA A 18 16.81 -5.42 -43.40
C ALA A 18 17.45 -5.55 -42.01
N TYR A 19 17.06 -4.70 -41.06
CA TYR A 19 17.55 -4.79 -39.68
C TYR A 19 17.10 -6.08 -38.99
N LEU A 20 15.85 -6.53 -39.20
CA LEU A 20 15.36 -7.80 -38.64
C LEU A 20 16.14 -9.01 -39.18
N ALA A 21 16.42 -9.04 -40.49
CA ALA A 21 17.23 -10.09 -41.11
C ALA A 21 18.67 -10.08 -40.56
N TYR A 22 19.29 -8.90 -40.46
CA TYR A 22 20.61 -8.72 -39.84
C TYR A 22 20.63 -9.18 -38.38
N PHE A 23 19.61 -8.80 -37.61
CA PHE A 23 19.48 -9.14 -36.20
C PHE A 23 19.36 -10.65 -35.99
N ASP A 24 18.55 -11.37 -36.77
CA ASP A 24 18.44 -12.84 -36.65
C ASP A 24 19.74 -13.54 -37.04
N TYR A 25 20.42 -13.06 -38.10
CA TYR A 25 21.74 -13.56 -38.48
C TYR A 25 22.76 -13.39 -37.34
N ARG A 26 22.84 -12.20 -36.76
CA ARG A 26 23.79 -11.89 -35.67
C ARG A 26 23.44 -12.68 -34.39
N ARG A 27 22.16 -12.88 -34.10
CA ARG A 27 21.68 -13.69 -32.98
C ARG A 27 22.16 -15.14 -33.05
N ARG A 28 22.14 -15.76 -34.23
CA ARG A 28 22.52 -17.17 -34.41
C ARG A 28 24.04 -17.36 -34.51
N ASN A 29 24.74 -16.47 -35.19
CA ASN A 29 26.14 -16.70 -35.58
C ASN A 29 27.19 -16.09 -34.63
N SER A 30 26.82 -15.21 -33.69
CA SER A 30 27.81 -14.54 -32.82
C SER A 30 27.62 -14.85 -31.34
N VAL A 31 28.71 -15.26 -30.68
CA VAL A 31 28.73 -15.56 -29.23
C VAL A 31 28.67 -14.27 -28.41
N GLU A 32 29.43 -13.26 -28.80
CA GLU A 32 29.51 -11.97 -28.08
C GLU A 32 28.16 -11.26 -28.02
N PHE A 33 27.40 -11.25 -29.13
CA PHE A 33 26.07 -10.65 -29.15
C PHE A 33 25.09 -11.36 -28.19
N ARG A 34 25.14 -12.70 -28.11
CA ARG A 34 24.31 -13.45 -27.15
C ARG A 34 24.69 -13.13 -25.71
N LYS A 35 26.00 -13.01 -25.44
CA LYS A 35 26.51 -12.65 -24.11
C LYS A 35 26.07 -11.24 -23.72
N GLU A 36 26.16 -10.30 -24.63
CA GLU A 36 25.69 -8.93 -24.44
C GLU A 36 24.18 -8.86 -24.22
N LEU A 37 23.39 -9.57 -25.04
CA LEU A 37 21.93 -9.61 -24.88
C LEU A 37 21.52 -10.18 -23.52
N ARG A 38 22.16 -11.26 -23.07
CA ARG A 38 21.96 -11.83 -21.72
C ARG A 38 22.39 -10.88 -20.60
N ARG A 39 23.49 -10.14 -20.80
CA ARG A 39 23.95 -9.14 -19.84
C ARG A 39 22.95 -8.00 -19.74
N ASN A 40 22.46 -7.51 -20.87
CA ASN A 40 21.49 -6.42 -20.92
C ASN A 40 20.15 -6.86 -20.34
N SER A 41 19.64 -8.04 -20.68
CA SER A 41 18.38 -8.56 -20.10
C SER A 41 18.46 -8.68 -18.58
N LYS A 42 19.58 -9.22 -18.05
CA LYS A 42 19.83 -9.27 -16.60
C LYS A 42 19.91 -7.89 -15.97
N LYS A 43 20.56 -6.92 -16.63
CA LYS A 43 20.61 -5.53 -16.14
C LYS A 43 19.22 -4.90 -16.09
N TYR A 44 18.40 -5.09 -17.12
CA TYR A 44 17.02 -4.57 -17.13
C TYR A 44 16.15 -5.23 -16.06
N ALA A 45 16.26 -6.56 -15.87
CA ALA A 45 15.55 -7.25 -14.80
C ALA A 45 15.94 -6.71 -13.42
N LYS A 46 17.25 -6.59 -13.15
CA LYS A 46 17.75 -5.99 -11.90
C LYS A 46 17.29 -4.54 -11.71
N ALA A 47 17.35 -3.72 -12.75
CA ALA A 47 16.89 -2.34 -12.68
C ALA A 47 15.38 -2.25 -12.38
N GLN A 48 14.56 -3.14 -12.94
CA GLN A 48 13.13 -3.20 -12.60
C GLN A 48 12.90 -3.62 -11.15
N GLU A 49 13.61 -4.64 -10.66
CA GLU A 49 13.56 -5.05 -9.24
C GLU A 49 13.99 -3.90 -8.31
N GLU A 50 15.06 -3.18 -8.65
CA GLU A 50 15.53 -2.00 -7.91
C GLU A 50 14.49 -0.86 -7.92
N LEU A 51 13.81 -0.62 -9.03
CA LEU A 51 12.74 0.38 -9.10
C LEU A 51 11.54 0.00 -8.23
N VAL A 52 11.09 -1.26 -8.30
CA VAL A 52 9.96 -1.75 -7.49
C VAL A 52 10.30 -1.73 -6.00
N THR A 53 11.52 -2.12 -5.63
CA THR A 53 11.96 -2.06 -4.23
C THR A 53 12.12 -0.63 -3.74
N ALA A 54 12.68 0.27 -4.55
CA ALA A 54 12.78 1.69 -4.23
C ALA A 54 11.40 2.35 -4.07
N GLU A 55 10.44 2.00 -4.93
CA GLU A 55 9.05 2.48 -4.83
C GLU A 55 8.41 2.01 -3.52
N LYS A 56 8.53 0.72 -3.17
CA LYS A 56 8.04 0.18 -1.89
C LYS A 56 8.68 0.88 -0.67
N VAL A 57 9.98 1.17 -0.72
CA VAL A 57 10.66 1.88 0.38
C VAL A 57 10.15 3.31 0.50
N LYS A 58 9.91 3.99 -0.63
CA LYS A 58 9.33 5.34 -0.63
C LYS A 58 7.91 5.35 -0.06
N THR A 59 7.04 4.45 -0.53
CA THR A 59 5.66 4.39 -0.04
C THR A 59 5.59 4.12 1.46
N VAL A 60 6.40 3.21 1.98
CA VAL A 60 6.49 2.95 3.44
C VAL A 60 7.02 4.18 4.19
N GLY A 61 8.00 4.90 3.63
CA GLY A 61 8.51 6.15 4.19
C GLY A 61 7.45 7.24 4.25
N ASP A 62 6.67 7.39 3.18
CA ASP A 62 5.57 8.35 3.10
C ASP A 62 4.48 8.02 4.12
N ILE A 63 4.07 6.74 4.20
CA ILE A 63 3.08 6.26 5.18
C ILE A 63 3.56 6.56 6.61
N ARG A 64 4.83 6.27 6.92
CA ARG A 64 5.41 6.58 8.24
C ARG A 64 5.37 8.07 8.55
N SER A 65 5.69 8.91 7.58
CA SER A 65 5.68 10.36 7.75
C SER A 65 4.25 10.89 7.99
N VAL A 66 3.26 10.38 7.26
CA VAL A 66 1.86 10.77 7.42
C VAL A 66 1.34 10.33 8.79
N LEU A 67 1.62 9.09 9.19
CA LEU A 67 1.21 8.54 10.47
C LEU A 67 1.76 9.36 11.64
N THR A 68 3.08 9.54 11.68
CA THR A 68 3.75 10.32 12.74
C THR A 68 3.27 11.76 12.79
N ASN A 69 3.13 12.43 11.64
CA ASN A 69 2.59 13.79 11.59
C ASN A 69 1.15 13.88 12.09
N SER A 70 0.32 12.86 11.83
CA SER A 70 -1.07 12.84 12.31
C SER A 70 -1.16 12.70 13.83
N LEU A 71 -0.34 11.84 14.42
CA LEU A 71 -0.32 11.58 15.86
C LEU A 71 0.20 12.80 16.62
N VAL A 72 1.16 13.53 16.04
CA VAL A 72 1.67 14.79 16.60
C VAL A 72 0.63 15.91 16.53
N LYS A 73 -0.08 16.05 15.39
CA LYS A 73 -1.06 17.13 15.18
C LYS A 73 -2.32 16.96 16.02
N ASN A 74 -2.83 15.73 16.07
CA ASN A 74 -4.07 15.39 16.76
C ASN A 74 -3.80 14.22 17.71
N PRO A 75 -3.37 14.49 18.96
CA PRO A 75 -3.10 13.45 19.94
C PRO A 75 -4.38 12.67 20.27
N LEU A 76 -4.22 11.38 20.59
CA LEU A 76 -5.34 10.51 20.93
C LEU A 76 -5.90 10.89 22.32
N PRO A 77 -7.23 10.99 22.49
CA PRO A 77 -7.84 11.28 23.77
C PRO A 77 -7.60 10.14 24.78
N THR A 78 -7.37 10.50 26.05
CA THR A 78 -7.22 9.55 27.15
C THR A 78 -8.55 9.20 27.82
N ASP A 79 -9.51 10.12 27.78
CA ASP A 79 -10.78 10.03 28.49
C ASP A 79 -11.82 9.20 27.73
N MET A 80 -12.60 8.38 28.45
CA MET A 80 -13.53 7.41 27.86
C MET A 80 -14.62 8.06 27.00
N GLU A 81 -15.21 9.16 27.47
CA GLU A 81 -16.29 9.86 26.76
C GLU A 81 -15.77 10.49 25.46
N SER A 82 -14.64 11.20 25.53
CA SER A 82 -13.99 11.79 24.36
C SER A 82 -13.49 10.73 23.37
N LYS A 83 -13.11 9.52 23.82
CA LYS A 83 -12.71 8.43 22.92
C LYS A 83 -13.82 8.03 21.96
N GLN A 84 -15.07 7.99 22.42
CA GLN A 84 -16.19 7.59 21.57
C GLN A 84 -16.50 8.65 20.49
N GLU A 85 -16.47 9.93 20.87
CA GLU A 85 -16.68 11.04 19.92
C GLU A 85 -15.59 11.08 18.86
N HIS A 86 -14.33 10.97 19.29
CA HIS A 86 -13.19 10.93 18.38
C HIS A 86 -13.21 9.66 17.51
N PHE A 87 -13.59 8.50 18.04
CA PHE A 87 -13.74 7.28 17.24
C PHE A 87 -14.67 7.49 16.06
N LEU A 88 -15.86 8.07 16.28
CA LEU A 88 -16.83 8.34 15.22
C LEU A 88 -16.31 9.36 14.21
N ALA A 89 -15.61 10.40 14.68
CA ALA A 89 -15.01 11.41 13.81
C ALA A 89 -13.92 10.81 12.90
N GLU A 90 -13.04 9.97 13.45
CA GLU A 90 -11.96 9.30 12.71
C GLU A 90 -12.50 8.25 11.73
N LEU A 91 -13.55 7.53 12.13
CA LEU A 91 -14.24 6.59 11.25
C LEU A 91 -14.88 7.33 10.05
N SER A 92 -15.59 8.43 10.31
CA SER A 92 -16.17 9.26 9.25
C SER A 92 -15.11 9.85 8.32
N GLN A 93 -13.97 10.28 8.87
CA GLN A 93 -12.84 10.75 8.08
C GLN A 93 -12.29 9.64 7.17
N GLY A 94 -12.13 8.43 7.70
CA GLY A 94 -11.69 7.25 6.94
C GLY A 94 -12.64 6.90 5.79
N GLU A 95 -13.96 6.89 6.06
CA GLU A 95 -14.99 6.65 5.04
C GLU A 95 -15.01 7.72 3.94
N ASN A 96 -14.82 8.99 4.31
CA ASN A 96 -14.77 10.08 3.34
C ASN A 96 -13.53 9.99 2.45
N ALA A 97 -12.38 9.65 3.02
CA ALA A 97 -11.15 9.42 2.26
C ALA A 97 -11.27 8.19 1.33
N GLN A 98 -11.96 7.15 1.78
CA GLN A 98 -12.28 5.99 0.93
C GLN A 98 -13.14 6.40 -0.27
N LYS A 99 -14.18 7.23 -0.07
CA LYS A 99 -15.00 7.79 -1.17
C LYS A 99 -14.19 8.68 -2.12
N ALA A 100 -13.15 9.34 -1.61
CA ALA A 100 -12.25 10.19 -2.38
C ALA A 100 -11.13 9.40 -3.11
N ASN A 101 -11.11 8.06 -3.02
CA ASN A 101 -10.03 7.21 -3.52
C ASN A 101 -8.63 7.56 -2.96
N ASP A 102 -8.57 7.98 -1.69
CA ASP A 102 -7.33 8.20 -0.96
C ASP A 102 -7.09 7.03 0.03
N PRO A 103 -6.34 5.98 -0.37
CA PRO A 103 -6.14 4.81 0.48
C PRO A 103 -5.28 5.12 1.72
N ILE A 104 -4.36 6.09 1.63
CA ILE A 104 -3.50 6.48 2.76
C ILE A 104 -4.33 7.26 3.78
N GLY A 105 -5.12 8.24 3.34
CA GLY A 105 -6.03 8.98 4.21
C GLY A 105 -7.11 8.11 4.84
N ALA A 106 -7.64 7.14 4.08
CA ALA A 106 -8.63 6.19 4.59
C ALA A 106 -8.03 5.29 5.68
N ALA A 107 -6.88 4.66 5.40
CA ALA A 107 -6.19 3.81 6.36
C ALA A 107 -5.78 4.58 7.63
N LEU A 108 -5.44 5.86 7.52
CA LEU A 108 -5.12 6.71 8.67
C LEU A 108 -6.30 6.86 9.63
N GLY A 109 -7.50 7.17 9.10
CA GLY A 109 -8.72 7.30 9.92
C GLY A 109 -9.09 5.98 10.60
N PHE A 110 -9.03 4.88 9.85
CA PHE A 110 -9.29 3.54 10.40
C PHE A 110 -8.23 3.09 11.43
N TYR A 111 -6.96 3.42 11.22
CA TYR A 111 -5.89 3.17 12.19
C TYR A 111 -6.13 3.92 13.51
N ARG A 112 -6.51 5.19 13.44
CA ARG A 112 -6.80 6.02 14.62
C ARG A 112 -8.05 5.50 15.34
N ALA A 113 -9.09 5.10 14.60
CA ALA A 113 -10.26 4.45 15.17
C ALA A 113 -9.91 3.15 15.92
N LEU A 114 -9.02 2.31 15.37
CA LEU A 114 -8.53 1.09 16.04
C LEU A 114 -7.78 1.36 17.35
N CYS A 115 -7.09 2.50 17.46
CA CYS A 115 -6.39 2.88 18.68
C CYS A 115 -7.35 3.24 19.82
N LEU A 116 -8.56 3.71 19.50
CA LEU A 116 -9.55 4.21 20.46
C LEU A 116 -10.53 3.11 20.90
N PHE A 117 -10.67 2.06 20.10
CA PHE A 117 -11.67 1.01 20.32
C PHE A 117 -11.22 0.00 21.39
N PRO A 118 -12.12 -0.39 22.33
CA PRO A 118 -11.76 -1.28 23.45
C PRO A 118 -11.48 -2.72 23.02
N ASN A 119 -12.16 -3.24 21.98
CA ASN A 119 -11.96 -4.59 21.44
C ASN A 119 -11.47 -4.56 19.99
N PRO A 120 -10.20 -4.24 19.75
CA PRO A 120 -9.70 -3.93 18.40
C PRO A 120 -9.66 -5.15 17.47
N THR A 121 -9.67 -6.38 18.00
CA THR A 121 -9.71 -7.62 17.20
C THR A 121 -11.04 -7.79 16.48
N GLU A 122 -12.15 -7.44 17.15
CA GLU A 122 -13.49 -7.47 16.54
C GLU A 122 -13.60 -6.43 15.43
N LEU A 123 -13.13 -5.20 15.69
CA LEU A 123 -13.15 -4.13 14.71
C LEU A 123 -12.28 -4.45 13.48
N LEU A 124 -11.12 -5.08 13.68
CA LEU A 124 -10.28 -5.54 12.58
C LEU A 124 -11.00 -6.59 11.71
N GLY A 125 -11.72 -7.53 12.33
CA GLY A 125 -12.52 -8.51 11.60
C GLY A 125 -13.69 -7.91 10.81
N ILE A 126 -14.22 -6.76 11.23
CA ILE A 126 -15.19 -5.97 10.46
C ILE A 126 -14.51 -5.29 9.27
N TYR A 127 -13.31 -4.73 9.47
CA TYR A 127 -12.56 -4.06 8.41
C TYR A 127 -12.11 -5.02 7.31
N GLU A 128 -11.63 -6.21 7.64
CA GLU A 128 -11.27 -7.26 6.67
C GLU A 128 -12.43 -7.61 5.72
N LYS A 129 -13.68 -7.47 6.17
CA LYS A 129 -14.88 -7.80 5.38
C LYS A 129 -15.42 -6.61 4.59
N ASN A 130 -15.25 -5.38 5.08
CA ASN A 130 -15.92 -4.20 4.53
C ASN A 130 -14.99 -3.24 3.76
N LEU A 131 -13.67 -3.35 3.94
CA LEU A 131 -12.70 -2.48 3.26
C LEU A 131 -12.14 -3.14 2.01
N THR A 132 -11.71 -2.31 1.06
CA THR A 132 -10.99 -2.77 -0.13
C THR A 132 -9.58 -3.21 0.23
N LYS A 133 -9.01 -4.12 -0.58
CA LYS A 133 -7.67 -4.66 -0.36
C LYS A 133 -6.60 -3.57 -0.26
N ASP A 134 -6.68 -2.54 -1.12
CA ASP A 134 -5.69 -1.47 -1.16
C ASP A 134 -5.62 -0.69 0.16
N ILE A 135 -6.76 -0.46 0.82
CA ILE A 135 -6.82 0.22 2.12
C ILE A 135 -6.30 -0.71 3.23
N LEU A 136 -6.66 -1.99 3.19
CA LEU A 136 -6.18 -2.98 4.15
C LEU A 136 -4.67 -3.17 4.10
N ASP A 137 -4.08 -3.26 2.91
CA ASP A 137 -2.63 -3.41 2.75
C ASP A 137 -1.88 -2.19 3.35
N VAL A 138 -2.41 -0.97 3.16
CA VAL A 138 -1.86 0.24 3.78
C VAL A 138 -2.08 0.23 5.29
N LEU A 139 -3.25 -0.17 5.79
CA LEU A 139 -3.55 -0.27 7.22
C LEU A 139 -2.59 -1.25 7.92
N VAL A 140 -2.38 -2.42 7.33
CA VAL A 140 -1.42 -3.42 7.84
C VAL A 140 -0.01 -2.86 7.84
N SER A 141 0.38 -2.09 6.82
CA SER A 141 1.69 -1.43 6.80
C SER A 141 1.83 -0.39 7.93
N MET A 142 0.77 0.37 8.24
CA MET A 142 0.76 1.31 9.38
C MET A 142 0.90 0.58 10.72
N ILE A 143 0.15 -0.51 10.92
CA ILE A 143 0.24 -1.37 12.12
C ILE A 143 1.63 -1.99 12.25
N ALA A 144 2.28 -2.37 11.14
CA ALA A 144 3.64 -2.91 11.17
C ALA A 144 4.70 -1.86 11.52
N ILE A 145 4.49 -0.60 11.14
CA ILE A 145 5.37 0.52 11.50
C ILE A 145 5.22 0.87 12.98
N GLU A 146 3.98 1.00 13.45
CA GLU A 146 3.64 1.34 14.83
C GLU A 146 2.43 0.50 15.25
N PRO A 147 2.65 -0.59 16.02
CA PRO A 147 1.55 -1.40 16.51
C PRO A 147 0.76 -0.62 17.57
N PRO A 148 -0.57 -0.45 17.42
CA PRO A 148 -1.35 0.27 18.41
C PRO A 148 -1.43 -0.53 19.70
N GLN A 149 -1.34 0.17 20.84
CA GLN A 149 -1.30 -0.46 22.15
C GLN A 149 -2.55 -1.32 22.43
N SER A 150 -3.71 -0.89 21.93
CA SER A 150 -4.96 -1.66 22.01
C SER A 150 -4.82 -3.05 21.37
N LEU A 151 -4.23 -3.14 20.18
CA LEU A 151 -3.97 -4.43 19.52
C LEU A 151 -2.91 -5.24 20.26
N LEU A 152 -1.83 -4.61 20.73
CA LEU A 152 -0.81 -5.30 21.52
C LEU A 152 -1.40 -5.91 22.80
N SER A 153 -2.29 -5.20 23.50
CA SER A 153 -2.99 -5.73 24.67
C SER A 153 -3.95 -6.88 24.31
N ALA A 154 -4.59 -6.84 23.14
CA ALA A 154 -5.46 -7.92 22.71
C ALA A 154 -4.69 -9.21 22.35
N PHE A 155 -3.52 -9.09 21.73
CA PHE A 155 -2.68 -10.24 21.36
C PHE A 155 -1.76 -10.75 22.50
N GLY A 156 -1.36 -9.87 23.42
CA GLY A 156 -0.56 -10.22 24.61
C GLY A 156 -1.39 -10.56 25.85
N GLY A 157 -2.67 -10.19 25.87
CA GLY A 157 -3.56 -10.23 27.03
C GLY A 157 -4.55 -11.41 27.07
N ALA A 158 -4.22 -12.56 26.49
CA ALA A 158 -4.97 -13.82 26.74
C ALA A 158 -4.82 -14.34 28.19
N ALA A 159 -4.72 -13.44 29.17
CA ALA A 159 -4.68 -13.70 30.61
C ALA A 159 -5.22 -12.48 31.40
N ALA A 160 -6.52 -12.17 31.24
CA ALA A 160 -7.32 -11.51 32.28
C ALA A 160 -8.82 -11.74 32.02
N PRO A 161 -9.54 -12.47 32.88
CA PRO A 161 -11.00 -12.58 32.82
C PRO A 161 -11.68 -11.49 33.68
N ALA A 162 -12.86 -11.04 33.19
CA ALA A 162 -13.95 -10.38 33.95
C ALA A 162 -13.63 -8.99 34.55
N ALA A 163 -14.57 -8.07 34.80
CA ALA A 163 -16.02 -8.06 34.89
C ALA A 163 -16.50 -6.59 34.83
N GLU A 164 -17.74 -6.32 34.38
CA GLU A 164 -18.74 -5.57 35.19
C GLU A 164 -20.12 -5.60 34.50
N ASP A 165 -20.86 -6.68 34.74
CA ASP A 165 -22.32 -6.67 34.77
C ASP A 165 -22.73 -7.06 36.21
N ALA A 166 -23.08 -6.08 37.03
CA ALA A 166 -23.75 -6.28 38.31
C ALA A 166 -24.51 -5.00 38.71
N GLU A 167 -25.55 -4.66 37.93
CA GLU A 167 -26.56 -3.71 38.36
C GLU A 167 -27.33 -4.28 39.57
N ALA A 168 -27.34 -3.49 40.63
CA ALA A 168 -28.04 -3.76 41.87
C ALA A 168 -29.56 -3.66 41.71
N THR A 169 -30.26 -4.77 41.89
CA THR A 169 -31.66 -4.76 42.34
C THR A 169 -31.68 -4.95 43.86
N LEU A 170 -31.91 -3.86 44.59
CA LEU A 170 -32.16 -3.85 46.03
C LEU A 170 -33.66 -4.12 46.29
N ASP A 171 -33.92 -5.05 47.20
CA ASP A 171 -35.14 -5.15 48.01
C ASP A 171 -35.32 -3.92 48.91
#